data_AF-A0A8H7E6W3-F1
#
_entry.id   AF-A0A8H7E6W3-F1
#
_cell.length_a   1.000
_cell.length_b   1.000
_cell.length_c   1.000
_cell.angle_alpha   90.00
_cell.angle_beta   90.00
_cell.angle_gamma   90.00
#
_symmetry.space_group_name_H-M   'P 1'
#
loop_
_entity.id
_entity.type
_entity.pdbx_description
1 polymer ?
#
loop_
_entity_poly.entity_id
_entity_poly.type
_entity_poly.pdbx_seq_one_letter_code
_entity_poly.pdbx_strand_id
1 'polypeptide(L)'
;MRYKNEQERQCHQSFACIYEQYKDVNPGRVLGTCKWVLDHPQFQAWQRTGHNDLLWISADPGCGKSVLSKFLVDHEFQTADQITVCYFFFKDNELQDNLAIALRALLHQLFSHQPQLLHHAISM
;
A
#
# COMPACT_ATOMS: atom_id res chain seq x y z
N MET A 1 -18.22 0.20 -1.25
CA MET A 1 -18.18 -0.77 -0.13
C MET A 1 -19.59 -1.00 0.40
N ARG A 2 -20.01 -2.26 0.62
CA ARG A 2 -21.30 -2.61 1.25
C ARG A 2 -21.02 -3.38 2.54
N TYR A 3 -21.39 -2.81 3.69
CA TYR A 3 -21.27 -3.46 5.01
C TYR A 3 -22.48 -4.37 5.26
N LYS A 4 -22.30 -5.47 5.98
CA LYS A 4 -23.40 -6.36 6.37
C LYS A 4 -24.17 -5.84 7.59
N ASN A 5 -23.50 -5.11 8.48
CA ASN A 5 -24.11 -4.52 9.68
C ASN A 5 -23.30 -3.30 10.16
N GLU A 6 -23.83 -2.61 11.19
CA GLU A 6 -23.18 -1.42 11.77
C GLU A 6 -21.88 -1.77 12.51
N GLN A 7 -21.76 -2.99 13.05
CA GLN A 7 -20.56 -3.44 13.75
C GLN A 7 -19.37 -3.56 12.80
N GLU A 8 -19.57 -4.08 11.58
CA GLU A 8 -18.57 -4.11 10.51
C GLU A 8 -18.14 -2.70 10.11
N ARG A 9 -19.09 -1.77 10.01
CA ARG A 9 -18.79 -0.38 9.70
C ARG A 9 -17.93 0.26 10.78
N GLN A 10 -18.30 0.10 12.06
CA GLN A 10 -17.55 0.65 13.19
C GLN A 10 -16.15 0.05 13.29
N CYS A 11 -16.04 -1.28 13.12
CA CYS A 11 -14.77 -1.98 13.08
C CYS A 11 -13.86 -1.41 11.98
N HIS A 12 -14.37 -1.30 10.75
CA HIS A 12 -13.61 -0.72 9.65
C HIS A 12 -13.15 0.72 9.94
N GLN A 13 -14.06 1.57 10.44
CA GLN A 13 -13.75 2.96 10.77
C GLN A 13 -12.72 3.10 11.90
N SER A 14 -12.62 2.12 12.81
CA SER A 14 -11.61 2.15 13.87
C SER A 14 -10.17 2.05 13.34
N PHE A 15 -9.99 1.46 12.15
CA PHE A 15 -8.70 1.38 11.47
C PHE A 15 -8.36 2.61 10.61
N ALA A 16 -9.32 3.51 10.37
CA ALA A 16 -9.12 4.65 9.49
C ALA A 16 -7.98 5.56 9.95
N CYS A 17 -7.13 5.96 9.00
CA CYS A 17 -6.09 6.98 9.17
C CYS A 17 -5.76 7.63 7.83
N ILE A 18 -4.97 8.71 7.86
CA ILE A 18 -4.70 9.59 6.71
C ILE A 18 -3.52 9.09 5.82
N TYR A 19 -3.44 7.79 5.55
CA TYR A 19 -2.29 7.21 4.83
C TYR A 19 -2.21 7.66 3.36
N GLU A 20 -3.33 8.03 2.73
CA GLU A 20 -3.34 8.60 1.38
C GLU A 20 -2.56 9.91 1.35
N GLN A 21 -2.72 10.77 2.37
CA GLN A 21 -1.98 12.02 2.47
C GLN A 21 -0.48 11.78 2.57
N TYR A 22 -0.04 10.74 3.28
CA TYR A 22 1.40 10.38 3.39
C TYR A 22 1.99 9.91 2.06
N LYS A 23 1.21 9.25 1.20
CA LYS A 23 1.61 8.98 -0.18
C LYS A 23 1.61 10.26 -1.01
N ASP A 24 0.58 11.08 -0.86
CA ASP A 24 0.29 12.19 -1.77
C ASP A 24 1.12 13.45 -1.58
N VAL A 25 1.84 13.57 -0.46
CA VAL A 25 2.95 14.55 -0.35
C VAL A 25 4.06 14.30 -1.37
N ASN A 26 4.20 13.08 -1.88
CA ASN A 26 5.17 12.78 -2.94
C ASN A 26 4.62 13.26 -4.28
N PRO A 27 5.41 14.03 -5.06
CA PRO A 27 5.00 14.45 -6.39
C PRO A 27 4.81 13.24 -7.30
N GLY A 28 4.02 13.43 -8.36
CA GLY A 28 3.95 12.47 -9.45
C GLY A 28 5.32 12.30 -10.11
N ARG A 29 5.55 11.13 -10.74
CA ARG A 29 6.79 10.88 -11.46
C ARG A 29 7.00 11.89 -12.59
N VAL A 30 8.26 12.23 -12.85
CA VAL A 30 8.64 12.92 -14.09
C VAL A 30 8.42 11.95 -15.26
N LEU A 31 7.88 12.46 -16.37
CA LEU A 31 7.63 11.66 -17.57
C LEU A 31 8.93 10.96 -18.02
N GLY A 32 8.84 9.68 -18.38
CA GLY A 32 10.00 8.85 -18.74
C GLY A 32 10.75 8.23 -17.56
N THR A 33 10.50 8.62 -16.31
CA THR A 33 11.14 8.01 -15.13
C THR A 33 10.32 6.86 -14.53
N CYS A 34 10.88 6.17 -13.52
CA CYS A 34 10.31 5.04 -12.76
C CYS A 34 10.06 3.74 -13.55
N LYS A 35 9.87 3.80 -14.87
CA LYS A 35 9.57 2.63 -15.72
C LYS A 35 10.66 1.58 -15.75
N TRP A 36 11.92 1.98 -15.55
CA TRP A 36 13.07 1.07 -15.56
C TRP A 36 12.89 -0.12 -14.59
N VAL A 37 12.15 0.08 -13.49
CA VAL A 37 11.93 -0.97 -12.49
C VAL A 37 11.14 -2.14 -13.07
N LEU A 38 10.21 -1.88 -13.99
CA LEU A 38 9.31 -2.88 -14.58
C LEU A 38 10.05 -3.82 -15.55
N ASP A 39 11.12 -3.31 -16.14
CA ASP A 39 12.00 -4.06 -17.03
C ASP A 39 13.14 -4.74 -16.25
N HIS A 40 13.28 -4.47 -14.95
CA HIS A 40 14.37 -5.02 -14.15
C HIS A 40 14.16 -6.53 -13.91
N PRO A 41 15.15 -7.40 -14.20
CA PRO A 41 14.97 -8.85 -14.09
C PRO A 41 14.51 -9.33 -12.72
N GLN A 42 15.01 -8.71 -11.64
CA GLN A 42 14.59 -9.06 -10.27
C GLN A 42 13.14 -8.66 -9.98
N PHE A 43 12.67 -7.54 -10.53
CA PHE A 43 11.27 -7.11 -10.39
C PHE A 43 10.35 -8.07 -11.13
N GLN A 44 10.68 -8.41 -12.38
CA GLN A 44 9.90 -9.36 -13.18
C GLN A 44 9.88 -10.76 -12.57
N ALA A 45 11.00 -11.21 -12.00
CA ALA A 45 11.07 -12.48 -11.29
C ALA A 45 10.12 -12.45 -10.08
N TRP A 46 10.22 -11.44 -9.22
CA TRP A 46 9.35 -11.24 -8.06
C TRP A 46 7.86 -11.16 -8.44
N GLN A 47 7.53 -10.49 -9.54
CA GLN A 47 6.14 -10.37 -9.99
C GLN A 47 5.57 -11.71 -10.51
N ARG A 48 6.42 -12.58 -11.09
CA ARG A 48 5.99 -13.87 -11.66
C ARG A 48 5.86 -14.99 -10.63
N THR A 49 6.62 -14.96 -9.53
CA THR A 49 6.60 -16.06 -8.54
C THR A 49 5.25 -16.18 -7.83
N GLY A 50 4.49 -15.08 -7.72
CA GLY A 50 3.09 -15.09 -7.30
C GLY A 50 2.85 -15.45 -5.82
N HIS A 51 3.86 -15.89 -5.06
CA HIS A 51 3.73 -16.27 -3.66
C HIS A 51 5.00 -15.95 -2.84
N ASN A 52 4.79 -15.34 -1.65
CA ASN A 52 5.74 -15.24 -0.53
C ASN A 52 7.16 -14.72 -0.82
N ASP A 53 7.32 -13.77 -1.73
CA ASP A 53 8.63 -13.16 -2.02
C ASP A 53 8.71 -11.68 -1.63
N LEU A 54 9.88 -11.30 -1.10
CA LEU A 54 10.22 -9.93 -0.73
C LEU A 54 11.03 -9.27 -1.85
N LEU A 55 10.53 -8.14 -2.36
CA LEU A 55 11.29 -7.26 -3.25
C LEU A 55 11.90 -6.11 -2.44
N TRP A 56 13.23 -6.03 -2.42
CA TRP A 56 13.96 -4.94 -1.79
C TRP A 56 14.49 -3.97 -2.84
N ILE A 57 13.99 -2.73 -2.85
CA ILE A 57 14.48 -1.66 -3.71
C ILE A 57 15.18 -0.61 -2.85
N SER A 58 16.49 -0.48 -3.04
CA SER A 58 17.32 0.54 -2.40
C SER A 58 17.91 1.51 -3.42
N ALA A 59 18.12 2.75 -3.02
CA ALA A 59 18.80 3.78 -3.78
C ALA A 59 19.31 4.87 -2.82
N ASP A 60 20.18 5.74 -3.30
CA ASP A 60 20.72 6.83 -2.49
C ASP A 60 19.65 7.87 -2.12
N PRO A 61 19.85 8.62 -1.01
CA PRO A 61 19.00 9.75 -0.67
C PRO A 61 18.82 10.70 -1.86
N GLY A 62 17.59 11.14 -2.12
CA GLY A 62 17.30 12.03 -3.25
C GLY A 62 17.07 11.34 -4.61
N CYS A 63 17.35 10.04 -4.77
CA CYS A 63 17.15 9.33 -6.05
C CYS A 63 15.69 8.98 -6.40
N GLY A 64 14.70 9.59 -5.71
CA GLY A 64 13.29 9.44 -6.08
C GLY A 64 12.61 8.13 -5.65
N LYS A 65 13.15 7.39 -4.66
CA LYS A 65 12.54 6.15 -4.14
C LYS A 65 11.06 6.31 -3.76
N SER A 66 10.71 7.36 -3.03
CA SER A 66 9.33 7.60 -2.60
C SER A 66 8.41 7.92 -3.79
N VAL A 67 8.94 8.59 -4.81
CA VAL A 67 8.22 8.85 -6.08
C VAL A 67 8.02 7.54 -6.85
N LEU A 68 9.02 6.65 -6.86
CA LEU A 68 8.92 5.31 -7.43
C LEU A 68 7.85 4.47 -6.72
N SER A 69 7.85 4.45 -5.37
CA SER A 69 6.83 3.73 -4.59
C SER A 69 5.42 4.25 -4.85
N LYS A 70 5.23 5.58 -4.92
CA LYS A 70 3.94 6.18 -5.29
C LYS A 70 3.51 5.75 -6.70
N PHE A 71 4.43 5.79 -7.68
CA PHE A 71 4.14 5.36 -9.04
C PHE A 71 3.68 3.89 -9.11
N LEU A 72 4.36 2.99 -8.39
CA LEU A 72 3.98 1.57 -8.35
C LEU A 72 2.57 1.38 -7.77
N VAL A 73 2.26 2.06 -6.67
CA VAL A 73 0.94 2.01 -6.02
C VAL A 73 -0.16 2.62 -6.89
N ASP A 74 0.09 3.78 -7.51
CA ASP A 74 -0.95 4.54 -8.21
C ASP A 74 -1.23 4.05 -9.63
N HIS A 75 -0.29 3.35 -10.27
CA HIS A 75 -0.40 3.02 -11.69
C HIS A 75 -0.19 1.55 -12.00
N GLU A 76 0.83 0.93 -11.43
CA GLU A 76 1.20 -0.43 -11.85
C GLU A 76 0.31 -1.46 -11.18
N PHE A 77 0.12 -1.35 -9.87
CA PHE A 77 -0.64 -2.36 -9.14
C PHE A 77 -2.16 -2.17 -9.16
N GLN A 78 -2.67 -1.02 -9.61
CA GLN A 78 -4.13 -0.81 -9.76
C GLN A 78 -4.72 -1.60 -10.95
N THR A 79 -3.87 -2.04 -11.89
CA THR A 79 -4.32 -2.70 -13.12
C THR A 79 -4.54 -4.20 -12.98
N ALA A 80 -4.14 -4.79 -11.85
CA ALA A 80 -4.29 -6.21 -11.60
C ALA A 80 -5.57 -6.46 -10.80
N ASP A 81 -6.67 -6.81 -11.48
CA ASP A 81 -7.99 -7.08 -10.88
C ASP A 81 -8.00 -8.14 -9.76
N GLN A 82 -6.89 -8.88 -9.59
CA GLN A 82 -6.74 -9.94 -8.60
C GLN A 82 -5.82 -9.59 -7.42
N ILE A 83 -5.18 -8.41 -7.43
CA ILE A 83 -4.19 -8.04 -6.40
C ILE A 83 -4.74 -6.90 -5.55
N THR A 84 -4.79 -7.11 -4.23
CA THR A 84 -5.05 -6.02 -3.27
C THR A 84 -3.72 -5.46 -2.81
N VAL A 85 -3.46 -4.19 -3.11
CA VAL A 85 -2.28 -3.48 -2.62
C VAL A 85 -2.63 -2.63 -1.42
N CYS A 86 -1.88 -2.85 -0.34
CA CYS A 86 -1.91 -2.03 0.86
C CYS A 86 -0.53 -1.43 1.06
N TYR A 87 -0.45 -0.15 1.42
CA TYR A 87 0.82 0.56 1.55
C TYR A 87 0.88 1.42 2.80
N PHE A 88 2.10 1.72 3.23
CA PHE A 88 2.38 2.73 4.24
C PHE A 88 3.72 3.41 3.93
N PHE A 89 3.78 4.72 4.11
CA PHE A 89 4.99 5.51 3.88
C PHE A 89 5.57 5.91 5.25
N PHE A 90 6.68 5.28 5.62
CA PHE A 90 7.41 5.63 6.84
C PHE A 90 8.18 6.95 6.65
N LYS A 91 8.16 7.78 7.68
CA LYS A 91 8.90 9.04 7.76
C LYS A 91 9.16 9.35 9.22
N ASP A 92 10.29 10.00 9.49
CA ASP A 92 10.70 10.44 10.82
C ASP A 92 9.76 11.54 11.36
N ASN A 93 8.62 11.11 11.91
CA ASN A 93 7.66 11.88 12.71
C ASN A 93 6.74 10.92 13.45
N GLU A 94 6.16 11.36 14.56
CA GLU A 94 5.35 10.53 15.48
C GLU A 94 4.18 9.77 14.81
N LEU A 95 3.64 10.30 13.71
CA LEU A 95 2.51 9.69 13.00
C LEU A 95 2.95 8.65 11.95
N GLN A 96 4.15 8.79 11.38
CA GLN A 96 4.66 7.93 10.31
C GLN A 96 5.81 7.02 10.76
N ASP A 97 6.27 7.12 12.01
CA ASP A 97 7.23 6.21 12.63
C ASP A 97 6.57 5.37 13.73
N ASN A 98 5.37 4.85 13.45
CA ASN A 98 4.61 4.06 14.40
C ASN A 98 4.03 2.81 13.74
N LEU A 99 4.51 1.64 14.19
CA LEU A 99 4.09 0.34 13.67
C LEU A 99 2.59 0.10 13.85
N ALA A 100 1.99 0.52 14.96
CA ALA A 100 0.56 0.35 15.18
C ALA A 100 -0.26 1.18 14.18
N ILE A 101 0.20 2.40 13.84
CA ILE A 101 -0.43 3.24 12.81
C ILE A 101 -0.27 2.59 11.43
N ALA A 102 0.92 2.06 11.11
CA ALA A 102 1.15 1.34 9.86
C ALA A 102 0.22 0.13 9.71
N LEU A 103 0.09 -0.70 10.75
CA LEU A 103 -0.82 -1.85 10.73
C LEU A 103 -2.29 -1.43 10.58
N ARG A 104 -2.73 -0.37 11.27
CA ARG A 104 -4.08 0.19 11.10
C ARG A 104 -4.32 0.65 9.65
N ALA A 105 -3.37 1.35 9.06
CA ALA A 105 -3.43 1.79 7.67
C ALA A 105 -3.58 0.61 6.70
N LEU A 106 -2.77 -0.44 6.89
CA LEU A 106 -2.83 -1.65 6.05
C LEU A 106 -4.16 -2.39 6.20
N LEU A 107 -4.66 -2.54 7.43
CA LEU A 107 -5.95 -3.19 7.68
C LEU A 107 -7.13 -2.39 7.12
N HIS A 108 -7.11 -1.06 7.26
CA HIS A 108 -8.14 -0.21 6.65
C HIS A 108 -8.17 -0.36 5.12
N GLN A 109 -7.01 -0.35 4.46
CA GLN A 109 -6.92 -0.57 3.02
C GLN A 109 -7.41 -1.97 2.63
N LEU A 110 -6.97 -3.00 3.35
CA LEU A 110 -7.37 -4.38 3.09
C LEU A 110 -8.89 -4.55 3.16
N PHE A 111 -9.52 -4.04 4.22
CA PHE A 111 -10.97 -4.13 4.39
C PHE A 111 -11.74 -3.26 3.41
N SER A 112 -11.19 -2.12 2.99
CA SER A 112 -11.78 -1.29 1.95
C SER A 112 -11.87 -2.03 0.60
N HIS A 113 -10.82 -2.79 0.25
CA HIS A 113 -10.76 -3.57 -1.00
C HIS A 113 -11.44 -4.93 -0.90
N GLN A 114 -11.39 -5.57 0.27
CA GLN A 114 -11.93 -6.89 0.54
C GLN A 114 -12.85 -6.88 1.78
N PRO A 115 -14.05 -6.26 1.68
CA PRO A 115 -14.95 -6.09 2.82
C PRO A 115 -15.37 -7.41 3.48
N GLN A 116 -15.37 -8.51 2.71
CA GLN A 116 -15.66 -9.84 3.21
C GLN A 116 -14.70 -10.27 4.33
N LEU A 117 -13.47 -9.74 4.40
CA LEU A 117 -12.49 -10.11 5.44
C LEU A 117 -12.78 -9.49 6.81
N LEU A 118 -13.65 -8.47 6.91
CA LEU A 118 -13.98 -7.81 8.17
C LEU A 118 -14.53 -8.77 9.24
N HIS A 119 -15.20 -9.85 8.82
CA HIS A 119 -15.73 -10.84 9.77
C HIS A 119 -14.63 -11.49 10.64
N HIS A 120 -13.41 -11.63 10.12
CA HIS A 120 -12.27 -12.16 10.89
C HIS A 120 -11.77 -11.20 11.97
N ALA A 121 -11.95 -9.89 11.78
CA ALA A 121 -11.53 -8.87 12.74
C ALA A 121 -12.52 -8.69 13.89
N ILE A 122 -13.80 -9.00 13.65
CA ILE A 122 -14.88 -8.86 14.65
C ILE A 122 -15.06 -10.14 15.47
N SER A 123 -14.65 -11.28 14.93
CA SER A 123 -14.70 -12.57 15.64
C SER A 123 -13.54 -12.79 16.62
N MET A 124 -12.61 -11.84 16.74
CA MET A 124 -11.48 -11.88 17.67
C MET A 124 -11.83 -11.29 19.03
#